data_AF-A0A3N4IE22-F1
#
_entry.id   AF-A0A3N4IE22-F1
#
_cell.length_a   1.000
_cell.length_b   1.000
_cell.length_c   1.000
_cell.angle_alpha   90.00
_cell.angle_beta   90.00
_cell.angle_gamma   90.00
#
_symmetry.space_group_name_H-M   'P 1'
#
loop_
_entity.id
_entity.type
_entity.pdbx_description
1 polymer ?
#
loop_
_entity_poly.entity_id
_entity_poly.type
_entity_poly.pdbx_seq_one_letter_code
_entity_poly.pdbx_strand_id
1 'polypeptide(L)'
;MSTHESSPRSDEVAPSIEPILQQSASSAGNPVTSSNATTSASSSNSNSITNGSDSLPPEGSLRVIVGNGSDSTTFTLPIPLLTKNSEYFSSLLSFPGSEQRLRTVTLDIDEIDNPLAFKCFVDFIQSGRYHWIEHYGKHYHYKFQPDPSGFGMILNARVYILAERLLSPEVAKFALEELKEILDNTRFFKKTAFFPTDGLLKATELVYLGTPDRYFNTSASGDHHETTLSRRPDWSKRVKNKYQENIRDIMASQIAKNIKAVNMPEFGRSKAYLNLLMNVPELSIDISMAVYPEMYYVEQPPDASMYVGRRTNVNRAEPERCRVCQRFYPSRNELFRHLRGANHLSL
;
A
#
# COMPACT_ATOMS: atom_id res chain seq x y z
N MET A 1 4.39 -39.97 -49.87
CA MET A 1 5.82 -40.07 -49.48
C MET A 1 5.90 -39.55 -48.06
N SER A 2 5.93 -40.49 -47.11
CA SER A 2 5.97 -40.24 -45.68
C SER A 2 7.43 -40.08 -45.25
N THR A 3 7.76 -39.01 -44.55
CA THR A 3 9.02 -38.88 -43.82
C THR A 3 8.69 -38.75 -42.33
N HIS A 4 8.92 -39.86 -41.63
CA HIS A 4 9.05 -39.92 -40.18
C HIS A 4 10.32 -39.17 -39.77
N GLU A 5 10.20 -38.22 -38.85
CA GLU A 5 11.32 -37.75 -38.04
C GLU A 5 11.03 -38.10 -36.58
N SER A 6 11.97 -38.83 -36.00
CA SER A 6 12.01 -39.30 -34.63
C SER A 6 13.23 -38.70 -33.95
N SER A 7 13.07 -38.09 -32.77
CA SER A 7 14.11 -37.91 -31.71
C SER A 7 13.62 -36.96 -30.60
N PRO A 8 14.22 -36.93 -29.39
CA PRO A 8 14.10 -37.99 -28.40
C PRO A 8 13.64 -37.45 -27.01
N ARG A 9 13.15 -38.37 -26.18
CA ARG A 9 12.86 -38.16 -24.76
C ARG A 9 14.15 -37.87 -23.98
N SER A 10 14.11 -36.87 -23.12
CA SER A 10 15.05 -36.69 -22.02
C SER A 10 14.26 -36.87 -20.72
N ASP A 11 14.49 -38.01 -20.07
CA ASP A 11 14.01 -38.32 -18.73
C ASP A 11 14.90 -37.59 -17.71
N GLU A 12 14.35 -36.59 -17.02
CA GLU A 12 15.01 -35.94 -15.88
C GLU A 12 14.34 -36.46 -14.60
N VAL A 13 15.07 -37.35 -13.92
CA VAL A 13 14.70 -38.02 -12.68
C VAL A 13 14.90 -37.05 -11.51
N ALA A 14 13.80 -36.63 -10.88
CA ALA A 14 13.85 -35.89 -9.63
C ALA A 14 14.11 -36.84 -8.44
N PRO A 15 14.96 -36.48 -7.46
CA PRO A 15 15.19 -37.30 -6.28
C PRO A 15 14.04 -37.22 -5.29
N SER A 16 13.45 -38.37 -4.99
CA SER A 16 12.46 -38.59 -3.94
C SER A 16 13.14 -38.55 -2.57
N ILE A 17 12.73 -37.62 -1.71
CA ILE A 17 13.16 -37.52 -0.32
C ILE A 17 12.09 -38.19 0.54
N GLU A 18 12.37 -39.40 1.03
CA GLU A 18 11.58 -40.07 2.07
C GLU A 18 11.96 -39.53 3.46
N PRO A 19 11.00 -39.25 4.36
CA PRO A 19 11.30 -39.04 5.77
C PRO A 19 11.43 -40.38 6.50
N ILE A 20 12.62 -40.58 7.07
CA ILE A 20 12.98 -41.66 7.99
C ILE A 20 12.21 -41.45 9.31
N LEU A 21 11.23 -42.31 9.58
CA LEU A 21 10.66 -42.52 10.90
C LEU A 21 11.28 -43.77 11.52
N GLN A 22 12.24 -43.58 12.43
CA GLN A 22 12.68 -44.63 13.33
C GLN A 22 11.63 -44.85 14.41
N GLN A 23 10.96 -46.00 14.34
CA GLN A 23 10.31 -46.64 15.49
C GLN A 23 11.35 -47.47 16.24
N SER A 24 11.29 -47.44 17.56
CA SER A 24 11.82 -48.49 18.43
C SER A 24 10.77 -48.73 19.52
N ALA A 25 10.08 -49.87 19.39
CA ALA A 25 9.34 -50.54 20.46
C ALA A 25 10.35 -50.99 21.55
N SER A 26 10.01 -51.16 22.82
CA SER A 26 9.09 -52.21 23.31
C SER A 26 8.89 -52.12 24.83
N SER A 27 7.79 -52.75 25.29
CA SER A 27 7.56 -53.41 26.59
C SER A 27 6.46 -52.73 27.44
N ALA A 28 5.19 -53.15 27.40
CA ALA A 28 4.54 -54.40 27.84
C ALA A 28 3.62 -54.09 29.05
N GLY A 29 2.32 -54.41 28.96
CA GLY A 29 1.46 -54.47 30.15
C GLY A 29 -0.03 -54.15 30.00
N ASN A 30 -0.79 -55.08 29.41
CA ASN A 30 -2.19 -55.45 29.71
C ASN A 30 -3.40 -54.52 29.49
N PRO A 31 -4.59 -55.11 29.24
CA PRO A 31 -5.74 -54.45 28.66
C PRO A 31 -6.81 -54.09 29.68
N VAL A 32 -7.40 -52.90 29.56
CA VAL A 32 -8.72 -52.60 30.12
C VAL A 32 -9.56 -51.92 29.06
N THR A 33 -10.60 -52.64 28.65
CA THR A 33 -11.76 -52.20 27.89
C THR A 33 -12.41 -50.99 28.55
N SER A 34 -12.53 -49.88 27.82
CA SER A 34 -13.56 -48.87 28.06
C SER A 34 -13.72 -47.99 26.83
N SER A 35 -14.88 -48.14 26.20
CA SER A 35 -15.50 -47.25 25.22
C SER A 35 -15.39 -45.78 25.65
N ASN A 36 -15.03 -44.87 24.74
CA ASN A 36 -15.79 -43.63 24.52
C ASN A 36 -15.20 -42.74 23.39
N ALA A 37 -16.11 -42.40 22.48
CA ALA A 37 -16.31 -41.10 21.85
C ALA A 37 -15.12 -40.35 21.21
N THR A 38 -15.09 -40.45 19.88
CA THR A 38 -14.83 -39.40 18.91
C THR A 38 -14.81 -37.97 19.47
N THR A 39 -13.66 -37.30 19.39
CA THR A 39 -13.60 -35.82 19.36
C THR A 39 -12.60 -35.41 18.29
N SER A 40 -13.14 -35.17 17.09
CA SER A 40 -12.46 -34.49 16.01
C SER A 40 -12.23 -33.03 16.44
N ALA A 41 -10.97 -32.63 16.53
CA ALA A 41 -10.57 -31.25 16.75
C ALA A 41 -10.88 -30.41 15.50
N SER A 42 -12.10 -29.87 15.46
CA SER A 42 -12.49 -28.82 14.52
C SER A 42 -12.19 -27.46 15.14
N SER A 43 -11.10 -26.84 14.71
CA SER A 43 -10.79 -25.43 14.94
C SER A 43 -11.72 -24.55 14.12
N SER A 44 -12.99 -24.51 14.51
CA SER A 44 -13.97 -23.53 14.04
C SER A 44 -13.83 -22.26 14.88
N ASN A 45 -13.07 -21.28 14.36
CA ASN A 45 -13.11 -19.89 14.82
C ASN A 45 -14.49 -19.31 14.47
N SER A 46 -15.46 -19.60 15.34
CA SER A 46 -16.76 -18.95 15.32
C SER A 46 -16.61 -17.58 15.96
N ASN A 47 -16.51 -16.54 15.14
CA ASN A 47 -16.65 -15.14 15.57
C ASN A 47 -18.12 -14.93 15.99
N SER A 48 -18.45 -15.36 17.20
CA SER A 48 -19.72 -15.08 17.85
C SER A 48 -19.70 -13.63 18.32
N ILE A 49 -20.50 -12.78 17.67
CA ILE A 49 -20.79 -11.41 18.11
C ILE A 49 -21.69 -11.55 19.35
N THR A 50 -21.08 -11.65 20.54
CA THR A 50 -21.81 -11.59 21.80
C THR A 50 -21.90 -10.14 22.25
N ASN A 51 -23.11 -9.64 22.44
CA ASN A 51 -23.34 -8.32 23.03
C ASN A 51 -22.85 -8.33 24.50
N GLY A 52 -21.66 -7.74 24.68
CA GLY A 52 -20.95 -7.37 25.90
C GLY A 52 -21.52 -7.78 27.25
N SER A 53 -21.00 -8.89 27.79
CA SER A 53 -20.70 -8.89 29.23
C SER A 53 -19.34 -8.21 29.39
N ASP A 54 -19.22 -7.26 30.33
CA ASP A 54 -17.97 -6.56 30.71
C ASP A 54 -16.93 -7.49 31.35
N SER A 55 -16.95 -8.78 31.02
CA SER A 55 -15.93 -9.72 31.43
C SER A 55 -14.59 -9.30 30.81
N LEU A 56 -13.55 -9.22 31.64
CA LEU A 56 -12.18 -9.04 31.18
C LEU A 56 -11.80 -10.19 30.23
N PRO A 57 -11.01 -9.93 29.17
CA PRO A 57 -10.53 -10.99 28.30
C PRO A 57 -9.67 -12.00 29.09
N PRO A 58 -9.58 -13.27 28.64
CA PRO A 58 -8.75 -14.29 29.28
C PRO A 58 -7.32 -13.83 29.57
N GLU A 59 -6.70 -14.38 30.61
CA GLU A 59 -5.33 -14.02 30.95
C GLU A 59 -4.35 -14.32 29.80
N GLY A 60 -3.48 -13.34 29.50
CA GLY A 60 -2.55 -13.43 28.36
C GLY A 60 -3.16 -13.08 27.00
N SER A 61 -4.42 -12.65 26.93
CA SER A 61 -5.07 -12.19 25.70
C SER A 61 -5.39 -10.70 25.71
N LEU A 62 -5.49 -10.12 24.51
CA LEU A 62 -5.85 -8.74 24.25
C LEU A 62 -7.15 -8.72 23.42
N ARG A 63 -8.10 -7.90 23.85
CA ARG A 63 -9.30 -7.57 23.09
C ARG A 63 -8.97 -6.41 22.13
N VAL A 64 -9.08 -6.63 20.83
CA VAL A 64 -8.90 -5.60 19.81
C VAL A 64 -10.25 -5.33 19.16
N ILE A 65 -10.77 -4.11 19.32
CA ILE A 65 -12.01 -3.65 18.70
C ILE A 65 -11.61 -2.86 17.45
N VAL A 66 -12.14 -3.22 16.29
CA VAL A 66 -11.77 -2.60 15.00
C VAL A 66 -13.02 -2.06 14.32
N GLY A 67 -12.96 -0.79 13.91
CA GLY A 67 -14.04 -0.10 13.21
C GLY A 67 -15.00 0.63 14.15
N ASN A 68 -15.84 1.50 13.57
CA ASN A 68 -16.67 2.44 14.32
C ASN A 68 -18.13 1.97 14.46
N GLY A 69 -18.72 2.12 15.65
CA GLY A 69 -20.15 1.95 15.88
C GLY A 69 -20.64 0.51 15.65
N SER A 70 -21.73 0.37 14.87
CA SER A 70 -22.37 -0.92 14.59
C SER A 70 -21.52 -1.87 13.74
N ASP A 71 -20.53 -1.34 13.03
CA ASP A 71 -19.67 -2.10 12.13
C ASP A 71 -18.38 -2.55 12.82
N SER A 72 -18.27 -2.28 14.12
CA SER A 72 -17.12 -2.70 14.91
C SER A 72 -17.07 -4.23 15.06
N THR A 73 -15.88 -4.80 14.93
CA THR A 73 -15.63 -6.22 15.15
C THR A 73 -14.61 -6.40 16.27
N THR A 74 -14.90 -7.30 17.20
CA THR A 74 -14.00 -7.60 18.31
C THR A 74 -13.20 -8.86 18.04
N PHE A 75 -11.88 -8.77 18.17
CA PHE A 75 -10.93 -9.88 18.08
C PHE A 75 -10.32 -10.12 19.47
N THR A 76 -10.23 -11.37 19.91
CA THR A 76 -9.50 -11.73 21.14
C THR A 76 -8.28 -12.54 20.75
N LEU A 77 -7.09 -11.97 20.96
CA LEU A 77 -5.83 -12.49 20.43
C LEU A 77 -4.78 -12.66 21.53
N PRO A 78 -3.89 -13.67 21.47
CA PRO A 78 -2.80 -13.80 22.42
C PRO A 78 -1.83 -12.61 22.36
N ILE A 79 -1.51 -12.02 23.51
CA ILE A 79 -0.54 -10.90 23.61
C ILE A 79 0.83 -11.26 23.01
N PRO A 80 1.42 -12.44 23.27
CA PRO A 80 2.71 -12.81 22.68
C PRO A 80 2.67 -12.83 21.15
N LEU A 81 1.53 -13.17 20.55
CA LEU A 81 1.37 -13.23 19.09
C LEU A 81 1.34 -11.82 18.49
N LEU A 82 0.63 -10.88 19.12
CA LEU A 82 0.56 -9.49 18.67
C LEU A 82 1.91 -8.77 18.82
N THR A 83 2.50 -8.85 20.01
CA THR A 83 3.76 -8.15 20.33
C THR A 83 4.95 -8.66 19.51
N LYS A 84 4.96 -9.96 19.15
CA LYS A 84 5.98 -10.54 18.26
C LYS A 84 5.92 -9.99 16.84
N ASN A 85 4.73 -9.66 16.35
CA ASN A 85 4.51 -9.31 14.93
C ASN A 85 4.20 -7.82 14.71
N SER A 86 4.13 -7.00 15.75
CA SER A 86 3.77 -5.58 15.67
C SER A 86 4.49 -4.78 16.75
N GLU A 87 5.35 -3.87 16.33
CA GLU A 87 6.04 -2.96 17.25
C GLU A 87 5.06 -1.99 17.92
N TYR A 88 3.95 -1.67 17.25
CA TYR A 88 2.85 -0.88 17.83
C TYR A 88 2.30 -1.57 19.08
N PHE A 89 1.89 -2.84 19.00
CA PHE A 89 1.35 -3.56 20.15
C PHE A 89 2.42 -3.83 21.22
N SER A 90 3.67 -4.10 20.81
CA SER A 90 4.80 -4.24 21.73
C SER A 90 5.02 -2.97 22.55
N SER A 91 5.07 -1.82 21.89
CA SER A 91 5.26 -0.51 22.52
C SER A 91 4.05 -0.15 23.38
N LEU A 92 2.83 -0.27 22.84
CA LEU A 92 1.58 0.07 23.53
C LEU A 92 1.44 -0.68 24.86
N LEU A 93 1.78 -1.96 24.90
CA LEU A 93 1.65 -2.80 26.10
C LEU A 93 2.83 -2.69 27.06
N SER A 94 3.93 -2.03 26.67
CA SER A 94 5.06 -1.75 27.54
C SER A 94 4.79 -0.59 28.52
N PHE A 95 3.88 0.31 28.17
CA PHE A 95 3.52 1.45 29.02
C PHE A 95 2.37 1.09 29.98
N PRO A 96 2.42 1.56 31.24
CA PRO A 96 1.34 1.38 32.20
C PRO A 96 0.15 2.30 31.88
N GLY A 97 -0.63 1.92 30.85
CA GLY A 97 -1.80 2.65 30.35
C GLY A 97 -3.13 1.95 30.61
N SER A 98 -4.23 2.58 30.18
CA SER A 98 -5.58 2.00 30.19
C SER A 98 -5.66 0.71 29.39
N GLU A 99 -4.94 0.65 28.27
CA GLU A 99 -4.90 -0.46 27.33
C GLU A 99 -4.28 -1.69 27.98
N GLN A 100 -3.22 -1.50 28.78
CA GLN A 100 -2.59 -2.58 29.53
C GLN A 100 -3.49 -3.09 30.66
N ARG A 101 -4.16 -2.17 31.38
CA ARG A 101 -5.04 -2.50 32.52
C ARG A 101 -6.33 -3.18 32.06
N LEU A 102 -6.99 -2.64 31.04
CA LEU A 102 -8.26 -3.15 30.50
C LEU A 102 -8.06 -4.27 29.47
N ARG A 103 -6.81 -4.49 29.02
CA ARG A 103 -6.45 -5.42 27.95
C ARG A 103 -7.35 -5.25 26.72
N THR A 104 -7.70 -4.00 26.44
CA THR A 104 -8.59 -3.62 25.35
C THR A 104 -7.93 -2.51 24.56
N VAL A 105 -7.84 -2.69 23.25
CA VAL A 105 -7.33 -1.70 22.30
C VAL A 105 -8.41 -1.47 21.26
N THR A 106 -8.70 -0.22 20.98
CA THR A 106 -9.65 0.17 19.95
C THR A 106 -8.89 0.77 18.78
N LEU A 107 -9.13 0.26 17.59
CA LEU A 107 -8.61 0.75 16.32
C LEU A 107 -9.76 1.44 15.57
N ASP A 108 -9.96 2.72 15.89
CA ASP A 108 -11.05 3.56 15.40
C ASP A 108 -10.55 4.56 14.34
N ILE A 109 -9.90 4.10 13.27
CA ILE A 109 -9.42 5.02 12.23
C ILE A 109 -10.11 4.80 10.88
N ASP A 110 -11.10 5.66 10.64
CA ASP A 110 -11.73 6.01 9.35
C ASP A 110 -11.89 4.85 8.35
N GLU A 111 -11.96 5.15 7.04
CA GLU A 111 -12.18 4.15 5.97
C GLU A 111 -11.05 3.10 5.84
N ILE A 112 -9.98 3.25 6.60
CA ILE A 112 -8.75 2.45 6.56
C ILE A 112 -8.85 1.24 7.48
N ASP A 113 -9.40 1.42 8.70
CA ASP A 113 -9.52 0.36 9.70
C ASP A 113 -10.75 -0.51 9.44
N ASN A 114 -10.68 -1.19 8.30
CA ASN A 114 -11.67 -2.16 7.91
C ASN A 114 -11.46 -3.48 8.69
N PRO A 115 -12.50 -4.03 9.35
CA PRO A 115 -12.38 -5.31 10.07
C PRO A 115 -11.84 -6.46 9.22
N LEU A 116 -12.07 -6.47 7.91
CA LEU A 116 -11.54 -7.50 7.00
C LEU A 116 -10.03 -7.35 6.80
N ALA A 117 -9.52 -6.12 6.75
CA ALA A 117 -8.07 -5.88 6.66
C ALA A 117 -7.38 -6.35 7.95
N PHE A 118 -7.96 -6.04 9.11
CA PHE A 118 -7.44 -6.54 10.39
C PHE A 118 -7.55 -8.05 10.50
N LYS A 119 -8.63 -8.66 9.99
CA LYS A 119 -8.73 -10.12 9.91
C LYS A 119 -7.62 -10.73 9.04
N CYS A 120 -7.27 -10.12 7.89
CA CYS A 120 -6.13 -10.59 7.09
C CYS A 120 -4.80 -10.49 7.85
N PHE A 121 -4.60 -9.41 8.63
CA PHE A 121 -3.47 -9.29 9.55
C PHE A 121 -3.44 -10.45 10.57
N VAL A 122 -4.59 -10.78 11.17
CA VAL A 122 -4.72 -11.91 12.12
C VAL A 122 -4.40 -13.25 11.45
N ASP A 123 -4.95 -13.50 10.26
CA ASP A 123 -4.71 -14.73 9.50
C ASP A 123 -3.20 -14.86 9.17
N PHE A 124 -2.55 -13.75 8.82
CA PHE A 124 -1.11 -13.71 8.57
C PHE A 124 -0.29 -14.06 9.80
N ILE A 125 -0.51 -13.40 10.94
CA ILE A 125 0.33 -13.63 12.13
C ILE A 125 0.15 -15.04 12.69
N GLN A 126 -1.00 -15.68 12.43
CA GLN A 126 -1.27 -17.06 12.85
C GLN A 126 -0.67 -18.10 11.90
N SER A 127 -0.72 -17.88 10.59
CA SER A 127 -0.39 -18.92 9.59
C SER A 127 0.79 -18.59 8.67
N GLY A 128 1.32 -17.37 8.76
CA GLY A 128 2.36 -16.82 7.87
C GLY A 128 1.84 -16.36 6.51
N ARG A 129 0.53 -16.41 6.27
CA ARG A 129 -0.11 -15.99 5.01
C ARG A 129 -1.58 -15.63 5.23
N TYR A 130 -2.20 -14.95 4.28
CA TYR A 130 -3.66 -14.85 4.21
C TYR A 130 -4.14 -15.07 2.78
N HIS A 131 -5.32 -15.67 2.62
CA HIS A 131 -5.92 -15.89 1.31
C HIS A 131 -7.22 -15.07 1.20
N TRP A 132 -7.10 -13.88 0.60
CA TRP A 132 -8.26 -12.99 0.47
C TRP A 132 -9.39 -13.61 -0.37
N ILE A 133 -9.05 -14.48 -1.33
CA ILE A 133 -10.02 -15.20 -2.17
C ILE A 133 -10.84 -16.19 -1.33
N GLU A 134 -10.20 -16.97 -0.44
CA GLU A 134 -10.89 -18.03 0.30
C GLU A 134 -11.84 -17.49 1.37
N HIS A 135 -11.44 -16.37 1.99
CA HIS A 135 -12.19 -15.80 3.10
C HIS A 135 -13.31 -14.86 2.65
N TYR A 136 -13.16 -14.18 1.52
CA TYR A 136 -14.05 -13.09 1.10
C TYR A 136 -14.61 -13.29 -0.31
N GLY A 137 -13.98 -14.16 -1.11
CA GLY A 137 -14.43 -14.53 -2.44
C GLY A 137 -15.56 -15.55 -2.47
N LYS A 138 -16.20 -15.91 -1.36
CA LYS A 138 -17.33 -16.88 -1.35
C LYS A 138 -18.52 -16.45 -2.22
N HIS A 139 -18.64 -15.15 -2.54
CA HIS A 139 -19.62 -14.65 -3.51
C HIS A 139 -19.13 -14.71 -4.97
N TYR A 140 -17.84 -15.00 -5.19
CA TYR A 140 -17.17 -15.13 -6.49
C TYR A 140 -16.70 -16.57 -6.65
N HIS A 141 -17.64 -17.49 -6.89
CA HIS A 141 -17.44 -18.94 -6.89
C HIS A 141 -16.49 -19.52 -7.97
N TYR A 142 -15.67 -18.70 -8.63
CA TYR A 142 -14.79 -19.16 -9.70
C TYR A 142 -13.37 -18.65 -9.50
N LYS A 143 -12.44 -19.59 -9.24
CA LYS A 143 -10.97 -19.38 -9.23
C LYS A 143 -10.38 -18.74 -10.50
N PHE A 144 -11.21 -18.48 -11.50
CA PHE A 144 -10.82 -17.95 -12.81
C PHE A 144 -11.64 -16.74 -13.25
N GLN A 145 -12.59 -16.26 -12.44
CA GLN A 145 -13.32 -15.05 -12.82
C GLN A 145 -12.54 -13.82 -12.38
N PRO A 146 -12.34 -12.85 -13.29
CA PRO A 146 -11.74 -11.56 -12.95
C PRO A 146 -12.59 -10.92 -11.85
N ASP A 147 -11.96 -10.44 -10.77
CA ASP A 147 -12.62 -9.62 -9.76
C ASP A 147 -13.09 -8.31 -10.42
N PRO A 148 -14.39 -8.17 -10.73
CA PRO A 148 -14.87 -7.02 -11.49
C PRO A 148 -14.90 -5.76 -10.64
N SER A 149 -14.88 -5.91 -9.32
CA SER A 149 -14.92 -4.81 -8.35
C SER A 149 -13.54 -4.28 -7.99
N GLY A 150 -12.48 -5.06 -8.25
CA GLY A 150 -11.14 -4.78 -7.76
C GLY A 150 -11.04 -4.81 -6.23
N PHE A 151 -11.95 -5.54 -5.57
CA PHE A 151 -11.94 -5.79 -4.13
C PHE A 151 -10.60 -6.32 -3.63
N GLY A 152 -9.97 -7.24 -4.36
CA GLY A 152 -8.65 -7.77 -4.00
C GLY A 152 -7.57 -6.70 -3.95
N MET A 153 -7.58 -5.75 -4.89
CA MET A 153 -6.66 -4.61 -4.89
C MET A 153 -6.93 -3.68 -3.70
N ILE A 154 -8.20 -3.34 -3.47
CA ILE A 154 -8.63 -2.47 -2.37
C ILE A 154 -8.25 -3.08 -1.02
N LEU A 155 -8.53 -4.38 -0.83
CA LEU A 155 -8.25 -5.07 0.42
C LEU A 155 -6.75 -5.15 0.70
N ASN A 156 -5.92 -5.54 -0.28
CA ASN A 156 -4.46 -5.59 -0.07
C ASN A 156 -3.87 -4.20 0.16
N ALA A 157 -4.38 -3.15 -0.49
CA ALA A 157 -3.99 -1.77 -0.18
C ALA A 157 -4.32 -1.40 1.28
N ARG A 158 -5.51 -1.78 1.79
CA ARG A 158 -5.87 -1.57 3.20
C ARG A 158 -4.99 -2.36 4.16
N VAL A 159 -4.70 -3.63 3.85
CA VAL A 159 -3.81 -4.46 4.68
C VAL A 159 -2.41 -3.85 4.74
N TYR A 160 -1.88 -3.38 3.61
CA TYR A 160 -0.60 -2.68 3.57
C TYR A 160 -0.57 -1.46 4.48
N ILE A 161 -1.57 -0.56 4.34
CA ILE A 161 -1.66 0.66 5.16
C ILE A 161 -1.80 0.30 6.65
N LEU A 162 -2.66 -0.66 6.98
CA LEU A 162 -2.83 -1.13 8.34
C LEU A 162 -1.52 -1.68 8.91
N ALA A 163 -0.78 -2.48 8.12
CA ALA A 163 0.49 -3.06 8.54
C ALA A 163 1.57 -2.01 8.80
N GLU A 164 1.68 -0.98 7.95
CA GLU A 164 2.58 0.16 8.19
C GLU A 164 2.24 0.86 9.51
N ARG A 165 0.95 1.06 9.81
CA ARG A 165 0.49 1.71 11.04
C ARG A 165 0.70 0.88 12.28
N LEU A 166 0.48 -0.43 12.17
CA LEU A 166 0.76 -1.40 13.23
C LEU A 166 2.27 -1.69 13.35
N LEU A 167 3.11 -1.07 12.52
CA LEU A 167 4.55 -1.30 12.48
C LEU A 167 4.86 -2.80 12.35
N SER A 168 4.27 -3.42 11.32
CA SER A 168 4.36 -4.85 11.01
C SER A 168 4.98 -5.05 9.62
N PRO A 169 6.31 -4.98 9.49
CA PRO A 169 6.99 -4.93 8.20
C PRO A 169 6.79 -6.19 7.35
N GLU A 170 6.70 -7.37 7.97
CA GLU A 170 6.48 -8.63 7.26
C GLU A 170 5.08 -8.69 6.63
N VAL A 171 4.05 -8.19 7.34
CA VAL A 171 2.68 -8.12 6.80
C VAL A 171 2.61 -7.07 5.68
N ALA A 172 3.25 -5.92 5.86
CA ALA A 172 3.28 -4.86 4.84
C ALA A 172 3.96 -5.37 3.56
N LYS A 173 5.09 -6.07 3.69
CA LYS A 173 5.78 -6.70 2.57
C LYS A 173 4.90 -7.71 1.84
N PHE A 174 4.27 -8.64 2.58
CA PHE A 174 3.40 -9.66 1.98
C PHE A 174 2.20 -9.03 1.25
N ALA A 175 1.53 -8.04 1.88
CA ALA A 175 0.42 -7.33 1.26
C ALA A 175 0.82 -6.58 -0.01
N LEU A 176 2.04 -6.04 -0.05
CA LEU A 176 2.58 -5.39 -1.24
C LEU A 176 2.87 -6.39 -2.36
N GLU A 177 3.41 -7.57 -2.03
CA GLU A 177 3.65 -8.64 -3.00
C GLU A 177 2.34 -9.15 -3.61
N GLU A 178 1.32 -9.41 -2.79
CA GLU A 178 -0.02 -9.78 -3.25
C GLU A 178 -0.65 -8.68 -4.13
N LEU A 179 -0.54 -7.41 -3.72
CA LEU A 179 -1.04 -6.30 -4.51
C LEU A 179 -0.34 -6.21 -5.88
N LYS A 180 0.98 -6.37 -5.93
CA LYS A 180 1.73 -6.39 -7.19
C LYS A 180 1.31 -7.55 -8.07
N GLU A 181 1.15 -8.73 -7.51
CA GLU A 181 0.68 -9.90 -8.25
C GLU A 181 -0.68 -9.61 -8.90
N ILE A 182 -1.62 -9.02 -8.15
CA ILE A 182 -2.93 -8.63 -8.69
C ILE A 182 -2.76 -7.59 -9.81
N LEU A 183 -1.94 -6.55 -9.60
CA LEU A 183 -1.71 -5.48 -10.58
C LEU A 183 -0.98 -5.97 -11.84
N ASP A 184 -0.06 -6.93 -11.74
CA ASP A 184 0.67 -7.49 -12.90
C ASP A 184 -0.18 -8.51 -13.66
N ASN A 185 -0.99 -9.29 -12.95
CA ASN A 185 -1.99 -10.18 -13.54
C ASN A 185 -3.10 -9.41 -14.27
N THR A 186 -3.17 -8.08 -14.15
CA THR A 186 -4.09 -7.28 -14.95
C THR A 186 -3.89 -7.40 -16.47
N ARG A 187 -2.75 -7.92 -16.93
CA ARG A 187 -2.55 -8.28 -18.34
C ARG A 187 -3.60 -9.26 -18.88
N PHE A 188 -4.16 -10.12 -18.02
CA PHE A 188 -5.29 -10.99 -18.40
C PHE A 188 -6.54 -10.20 -18.79
N PHE A 189 -6.77 -9.05 -18.14
CA PHE A 189 -7.96 -8.21 -18.35
C PHE A 189 -7.89 -7.44 -19.67
N LYS A 190 -6.70 -7.32 -20.29
CA LYS A 190 -6.58 -6.78 -21.65
C LYS A 190 -7.38 -7.58 -22.67
N LYS A 191 -7.63 -8.87 -22.41
CA LYS A 191 -8.43 -9.73 -23.29
C LYS A 191 -9.93 -9.62 -23.04
N THR A 192 -10.35 -9.23 -21.84
CA THR A 192 -11.76 -9.24 -21.43
C THR A 192 -12.45 -7.88 -21.52
N ALA A 193 -11.77 -6.86 -22.07
CA ALA A 193 -12.26 -5.47 -22.21
C ALA A 193 -12.69 -4.78 -20.89
N PHE A 194 -12.57 -5.44 -19.74
CA PHE A 194 -13.11 -4.98 -18.47
C PHE A 194 -12.01 -4.96 -17.41
N PHE A 195 -11.16 -3.92 -17.45
CA PHE A 195 -10.24 -3.65 -16.34
C PHE A 195 -11.03 -2.97 -15.21
N PRO A 196 -10.96 -3.45 -13.95
CA PRO A 196 -11.67 -2.88 -12.81
C PRO A 196 -11.04 -1.54 -12.39
N THR A 197 -11.28 -0.51 -13.21
CA THR A 197 -10.70 0.83 -13.07
C THR A 197 -11.08 1.44 -11.73
N ASP A 198 -12.33 1.27 -11.30
CA ASP A 198 -12.81 1.82 -10.03
C ASP A 198 -12.05 1.23 -8.84
N GLY A 199 -11.75 -0.07 -8.87
CA GLY A 199 -10.94 -0.73 -7.84
C GLY A 199 -9.51 -0.20 -7.78
N LEU A 200 -8.86 0.01 -8.94
CA LEU A 200 -7.53 0.62 -8.99
C LEU A 200 -7.53 2.06 -8.45
N LEU A 201 -8.52 2.87 -8.86
CA LEU A 201 -8.63 4.26 -8.43
C LEU A 201 -8.87 4.35 -6.92
N LYS A 202 -9.80 3.53 -6.37
CA LYS A 202 -10.06 3.53 -4.93
C LYS A 202 -8.88 3.00 -4.12
N ALA A 203 -8.20 1.94 -4.59
CA ALA A 203 -6.99 1.45 -3.94
C ALA A 203 -5.89 2.51 -3.95
N THR A 204 -5.74 3.25 -5.05
CA THR A 204 -4.78 4.36 -5.14
C THR A 204 -5.13 5.50 -4.17
N GLU A 205 -6.41 5.89 -4.11
CA GLU A 205 -6.89 6.88 -3.14
C GLU A 205 -6.50 6.49 -1.71
N LEU A 206 -6.81 5.25 -1.32
CA LEU A 206 -6.49 4.72 0.00
C LEU A 206 -4.99 4.77 0.28
N VAL A 207 -4.15 4.34 -0.68
CA VAL A 207 -2.69 4.37 -0.51
C VAL A 207 -2.17 5.78 -0.27
N TYR A 208 -2.62 6.76 -1.04
CA TYR A 208 -2.13 8.14 -0.88
C TYR A 208 -2.63 8.78 0.41
N LEU A 209 -3.89 8.54 0.79
CA LEU A 209 -4.44 9.04 2.05
C LEU A 209 -3.86 8.33 3.29
N GLY A 210 -3.54 7.04 3.17
CA GLY A 210 -3.09 6.20 4.27
C GLY A 210 -1.58 6.15 4.48
N THR A 211 -0.78 6.68 3.55
CA THR A 211 0.68 6.74 3.69
C THR A 211 1.14 8.19 3.86
N PRO A 212 2.21 8.48 4.63
CA PRO A 212 2.70 9.85 4.81
C PRO A 212 3.13 10.50 3.50
N ASP A 213 2.89 11.80 3.37
CA ASP A 213 3.33 12.55 2.19
C ASP A 213 4.84 12.68 2.09
N ARG A 214 5.36 12.27 0.94
CA ARG A 214 6.79 12.40 0.61
C ARG A 214 7.26 13.86 0.53
N TYR A 215 6.33 14.78 0.27
CA TYR A 215 6.64 16.17 -0.08
C TYR A 215 6.70 17.10 1.14
N PHE A 216 6.04 16.75 2.25
CA PHE A 216 5.89 17.65 3.40
C PHE A 216 6.86 17.38 4.56
N ASN A 217 7.52 16.22 4.59
CA ASN A 217 8.41 15.84 5.70
C ASN A 217 9.80 16.52 5.69
N THR A 218 10.13 17.39 4.73
CA THR A 218 11.46 18.03 4.66
C THR A 218 11.58 19.33 5.46
N SER A 219 10.48 19.87 6.01
CA SER A 219 10.44 21.21 6.61
C SER A 219 10.29 21.25 8.15
N ALA A 220 10.13 20.11 8.82
CA ALA A 220 9.88 20.08 10.28
C ALA A 220 11.15 19.93 11.14
N SER A 221 12.34 19.88 10.55
CA SER A 221 13.62 19.84 11.27
C SER A 221 14.36 21.16 11.08
N GLY A 222 14.37 21.99 12.12
CA GLY A 222 15.08 23.28 12.21
C GLY A 222 14.10 24.43 12.41
N ASP A 223 13.92 24.96 13.62
CA ASP A 223 14.95 25.68 14.37
C ASP A 223 15.90 26.49 13.48
N HIS A 224 15.81 27.80 13.67
CA HIS A 224 16.51 28.92 13.02
C HIS A 224 15.89 29.49 11.74
N HIS A 225 15.29 30.66 11.95
CA HIS A 225 15.12 31.76 11.00
C HIS A 225 16.14 31.76 9.85
N GLU A 226 15.79 31.18 8.71
CA GLU A 226 16.45 31.54 7.45
C GLU A 226 15.42 31.62 6.32
N THR A 227 15.22 32.86 5.87
CA THR A 227 14.28 33.27 4.83
C THR A 227 14.70 32.69 3.46
N THR A 228 14.38 31.43 3.18
CA THR A 228 14.73 30.79 1.90
C THR A 228 13.50 30.25 1.16
N LEU A 229 12.80 31.16 0.47
CA LEU A 229 11.77 30.87 -0.54
C LEU A 229 12.32 30.24 -1.84
N SER A 230 13.44 29.51 -1.80
CA SER A 230 14.08 28.97 -3.02
C SER A 230 14.87 27.68 -2.79
N ARG A 231 14.35 26.75 -1.98
CA ARG A 231 14.81 25.36 -2.08
C ARG A 231 13.84 24.59 -2.95
N ARG A 232 14.17 24.49 -4.25
CA ARG A 232 13.62 23.41 -5.08
C ARG A 232 13.88 22.08 -4.35
N PRO A 233 12.88 21.19 -4.24
CA PRO A 233 13.11 19.88 -3.65
C PRO A 233 14.31 19.22 -4.33
N ASP A 234 15.26 18.71 -3.55
CA ASP A 234 16.42 18.00 -4.11
C ASP A 234 15.99 16.60 -4.54
N TRP A 235 15.42 16.53 -5.75
CA TRP A 235 14.87 15.31 -6.36
C TRP A 235 15.91 14.19 -6.50
N SER A 236 17.20 14.53 -6.49
CA SER A 236 18.29 13.55 -6.57
C SER A 236 18.40 12.66 -5.32
N LYS A 237 17.93 13.13 -4.15
CA LYS A 237 17.91 12.34 -2.90
C LYS A 237 16.86 11.23 -2.88
N ARG A 238 15.86 11.27 -3.78
CA ARG A 238 14.89 10.17 -3.96
C ARG A 238 15.55 8.86 -4.40
N VAL A 239 16.68 8.93 -5.07
CA VAL A 239 17.34 7.77 -5.70
C VAL A 239 18.00 6.83 -4.68
N LYS A 240 18.16 7.25 -3.40
CA LYS A 240 18.99 6.50 -2.44
C LYS A 240 18.29 5.45 -1.59
N ASN A 241 16.96 5.38 -1.53
CA ASN A 241 16.28 4.27 -0.84
C ASN A 241 15.74 3.23 -1.84
N LYS A 242 16.64 2.74 -2.70
CA LYS A 242 16.38 1.82 -3.81
C LYS A 242 15.74 0.48 -3.38
N TYR A 243 15.69 0.20 -2.08
CA TYR A 243 15.16 -1.05 -1.50
C TYR A 243 13.76 -0.92 -0.88
N GLN A 244 13.28 0.29 -0.60
CA GLN A 244 11.88 0.49 -0.21
C GLN A 244 11.10 0.87 -1.46
N GLU A 245 10.64 -0.15 -2.19
CA GLU A 245 9.63 0.06 -3.21
C GLU A 245 8.42 0.68 -2.53
N ASN A 246 8.18 1.95 -2.84
CA ASN A 246 7.12 2.67 -2.19
C ASN A 246 5.83 2.43 -2.99
N ILE A 247 4.81 1.93 -2.29
CA ILE A 247 3.50 1.56 -2.85
C ILE A 247 2.89 2.67 -3.73
N ARG A 248 3.15 3.96 -3.43
CA ARG A 248 2.67 5.09 -4.24
C ARG A 248 3.25 5.07 -5.67
N ASP A 249 4.51 4.67 -5.84
CA ASP A 249 5.15 4.55 -7.16
C ASP A 249 4.55 3.40 -7.95
N ILE A 250 4.26 2.28 -7.29
CA ILE A 250 3.61 1.12 -7.92
C ILE A 250 2.23 1.50 -8.42
N MET A 251 1.42 2.19 -7.60
CA MET A 251 0.09 2.66 -7.97
C MET A 251 0.14 3.69 -9.11
N ALA A 252 0.99 4.71 -9.01
CA ALA A 252 1.14 5.73 -10.05
C ALA A 252 1.63 5.14 -11.38
N SER A 253 2.60 4.21 -11.33
CA SER A 253 3.09 3.48 -12.50
C SER A 253 1.99 2.65 -13.14
N GLN A 254 1.13 2.00 -12.35
CA GLN A 254 0.04 1.21 -12.89
C GLN A 254 -1.03 2.08 -13.56
N ILE A 255 -1.39 3.23 -12.95
CA ILE A 255 -2.28 4.21 -13.60
C ILE A 255 -1.66 4.72 -14.90
N ALA A 256 -0.37 5.09 -14.88
CA ALA A 256 0.35 5.54 -16.07
C ALA A 256 0.34 4.50 -17.20
N LYS A 257 0.55 3.22 -16.87
CA LYS A 257 0.45 2.11 -17.84
C LYS A 257 -0.95 2.00 -18.44
N ASN A 258 -2.01 2.14 -17.62
CA ASN A 258 -3.39 2.11 -18.10
C ASN A 258 -3.73 3.30 -18.99
N ILE A 259 -3.28 4.51 -18.65
CA ILE A 259 -3.42 5.71 -19.48
C ILE A 259 -2.77 5.50 -20.86
N LYS A 260 -1.58 4.89 -20.90
CA LYS A 260 -0.87 4.57 -22.15
C LYS A 260 -1.58 3.48 -22.96
N ALA A 261 -2.20 2.49 -22.30
CA ALA A 261 -2.78 1.33 -22.95
C ALA A 261 -4.18 1.57 -23.55
N VAL A 262 -5.02 2.38 -22.90
CA VAL A 262 -6.45 2.50 -23.24
C VAL A 262 -6.75 3.47 -24.39
N ASN A 263 -5.75 4.18 -24.93
CA ASN A 263 -5.96 5.37 -25.75
C ASN A 263 -6.73 6.43 -24.93
N MET A 264 -6.00 7.48 -24.56
CA MET A 264 -6.30 8.49 -23.52
C MET A 264 -7.74 9.04 -23.33
N PRO A 265 -8.62 9.21 -24.34
CA PRO A 265 -9.78 10.08 -24.16
C PRO A 265 -10.76 9.64 -23.08
N GLU A 266 -11.00 8.33 -22.90
CA GLU A 266 -12.07 7.88 -22.00
C GLU A 266 -11.60 7.77 -20.55
N PHE A 267 -10.42 7.19 -20.31
CA PHE A 267 -9.88 7.06 -18.95
C PHE A 267 -9.60 8.43 -18.31
N GLY A 268 -8.96 9.34 -19.06
CA GLY A 268 -8.65 10.69 -18.58
C GLY A 268 -9.88 11.58 -18.38
N ARG A 269 -11.03 11.23 -18.98
CA ARG A 269 -12.31 11.92 -18.79
C ARG A 269 -13.22 11.25 -17.77
N SER A 270 -12.80 10.13 -17.18
CA SER A 270 -13.58 9.48 -16.13
C SER A 270 -13.73 10.44 -14.95
N LYS A 271 -14.99 10.67 -14.54
CA LYS A 271 -15.31 11.49 -13.37
C LYS A 271 -14.62 10.98 -12.11
N ALA A 272 -14.48 9.65 -11.96
CA ALA A 272 -13.79 9.04 -10.83
C ALA A 272 -12.29 9.39 -10.81
N TYR A 273 -11.63 9.36 -11.97
CA TYR A 273 -10.21 9.72 -12.08
C TYR A 273 -9.99 11.21 -11.80
N LEU A 274 -10.83 12.09 -12.35
CA LEU A 274 -10.74 13.52 -12.08
C LEU A 274 -10.97 13.84 -10.59
N ASN A 275 -11.97 13.20 -9.97
CA ASN A 275 -12.21 13.33 -8.52
C ASN A 275 -10.99 12.86 -7.71
N LEU A 276 -10.35 11.75 -8.10
CA LEU A 276 -9.14 11.25 -7.45
C LEU A 276 -8.01 12.30 -7.51
N LEU A 277 -7.78 12.92 -8.67
CA LEU A 277 -6.74 13.95 -8.80
C LEU A 277 -7.06 15.22 -8.00
N MET A 278 -8.34 15.53 -7.79
CA MET A 278 -8.77 16.65 -6.94
C MET A 278 -8.56 16.34 -5.45
N ASN A 279 -8.80 15.10 -5.03
CA ASN A 279 -8.60 14.64 -3.65
C ASN A 279 -7.11 14.42 -3.32
N VAL A 280 -6.31 14.05 -4.32
CA VAL A 280 -4.90 13.68 -4.17
C VAL A 280 -4.07 14.36 -5.27
N PRO A 281 -3.76 15.67 -5.13
CA PRO A 281 -3.04 16.41 -6.17
C PRO A 281 -1.62 15.88 -6.40
N GLU A 282 -0.96 15.32 -5.39
CA GLU A 282 0.39 14.73 -5.47
C GLU A 282 0.44 13.57 -6.48
N LEU A 283 -0.66 12.82 -6.60
CA LEU A 283 -0.77 11.72 -7.55
C LEU A 283 -0.56 12.20 -8.99
N SER A 284 -0.99 13.42 -9.33
CA SER A 284 -0.79 13.98 -10.67
C SER A 284 0.69 14.15 -11.02
N ILE A 285 1.52 14.49 -10.03
CA ILE A 285 2.98 14.63 -10.17
C ILE A 285 3.57 13.24 -10.38
N ASP A 286 3.23 12.29 -9.51
CA ASP A 286 3.79 10.93 -9.55
C ASP A 286 3.38 10.19 -10.84
N ILE A 287 2.13 10.35 -11.31
CA ILE A 287 1.68 9.86 -12.63
C ILE A 287 2.49 10.52 -13.74
N SER A 288 2.65 11.85 -13.71
CA SER A 288 3.40 12.57 -14.76
C SER A 288 4.85 12.08 -14.85
N MET A 289 5.49 11.83 -13.70
CA MET A 289 6.83 11.25 -13.61
C MET A 289 6.87 9.81 -14.18
N ALA A 290 5.85 9.01 -13.90
CA ALA A 290 5.76 7.65 -14.43
C ALA A 290 5.46 7.59 -15.94
N VAL A 291 4.70 8.57 -16.46
CA VAL A 291 4.37 8.65 -17.89
C VAL A 291 5.56 9.18 -18.70
N TYR A 292 6.22 10.23 -18.21
CA TYR A 292 7.29 10.96 -18.92
C TYR A 292 8.59 11.00 -18.12
N PRO A 293 9.22 9.85 -17.82
CA PRO A 293 10.43 9.82 -16.99
C PRO A 293 11.54 10.73 -17.55
N GLU A 294 11.70 10.77 -18.88
CA GLU A 294 12.71 11.57 -19.58
C GLU A 294 12.59 13.09 -19.33
N MET A 295 11.38 13.61 -19.06
CA MET A 295 11.20 15.05 -18.80
C MET A 295 11.67 15.48 -17.40
N TYR A 296 11.90 14.53 -16.50
CA TYR A 296 12.28 14.80 -15.11
C TYR A 296 13.72 14.41 -14.78
N TYR A 297 14.41 13.68 -15.67
CA TYR A 297 15.85 13.56 -15.61
C TYR A 297 16.47 14.86 -16.12
N VAL A 298 16.63 15.82 -15.22
CA VAL A 298 17.65 16.85 -15.41
C VAL A 298 18.96 16.09 -15.39
N GLU A 299 19.56 15.83 -16.55
CA GLU A 299 20.95 15.39 -16.63
C GLU A 299 21.73 16.31 -15.70
N GLN A 300 22.28 15.76 -14.61
CA GLN A 300 23.23 16.51 -13.82
C GLN A 300 24.29 16.95 -14.82
N PRO A 301 24.49 18.27 -15.02
CA PRO A 301 25.45 18.73 -16.01
C PRO A 301 26.77 18.01 -15.71
N PRO A 302 27.38 17.33 -16.70
CA PRO A 302 28.60 16.60 -16.48
C PRO A 302 29.62 17.57 -15.89
N ASP A 303 30.07 17.26 -14.67
CA ASP A 303 31.04 18.04 -13.89
C ASP A 303 30.84 19.57 -13.93
N ALA A 304 30.00 20.07 -13.01
CA ALA A 304 30.00 21.49 -12.65
C ALA A 304 31.36 21.98 -12.09
N SER A 305 32.35 21.09 -11.93
CA SER A 305 33.73 21.42 -11.57
C SER A 305 34.57 21.99 -12.74
N MET A 306 34.14 21.84 -14.00
CA MET A 306 34.90 22.34 -15.16
C MET A 306 34.46 23.72 -15.70
N TYR A 307 33.38 24.31 -15.21
CA TYR A 307 32.93 25.65 -15.64
C TYR A 307 33.45 26.76 -14.70
N VAL A 308 34.77 26.85 -14.55
CA VAL A 308 35.41 28.10 -14.13
C VAL A 308 35.66 28.93 -15.39
N GLY A 309 34.81 29.94 -15.61
CA GLY A 309 35.17 31.08 -16.45
C GLY A 309 34.57 31.11 -17.86
N ARG A 310 33.27 31.37 -17.96
CA ARG A 310 32.74 32.27 -19.00
C ARG A 310 31.41 32.84 -18.55
N ARG A 311 31.44 34.08 -18.03
CA ARG A 311 30.23 34.92 -17.90
C ARG A 311 29.74 35.25 -19.32
N THR A 312 29.02 34.33 -19.94
CA THR A 312 28.21 34.67 -21.11
C THR A 312 27.03 35.49 -20.64
N ASN A 313 26.88 36.67 -21.24
CA ASN A 313 25.76 37.58 -21.05
C ASN A 313 24.45 36.80 -20.94
N VAL A 314 23.90 36.75 -19.73
CA VAL A 314 22.53 36.32 -19.48
C VAL A 314 21.66 37.24 -20.32
N ASN A 315 20.96 36.66 -21.29
CA ASN A 315 19.88 37.30 -22.03
C ASN A 315 19.05 38.11 -21.04
N ARG A 316 19.14 39.45 -21.13
CA ARG A 316 18.27 40.34 -20.36
C ARG A 316 16.85 40.02 -20.79
N ALA A 317 16.15 39.25 -19.97
CA ALA A 317 14.72 39.06 -20.12
C ALA A 317 14.09 40.46 -20.16
N GLU A 318 13.32 40.74 -21.21
CA GLU A 318 12.61 42.00 -21.30
C GLU A 318 11.68 42.14 -20.08
N PRO A 319 11.59 43.35 -19.49
CA PRO A 319 10.77 43.56 -18.33
C PRO A 319 9.28 43.29 -18.66
N GLU A 320 8.62 42.58 -17.76
CA GLU A 320 7.22 42.16 -17.88
C GLU A 320 6.28 43.35 -17.67
N ARG A 321 5.27 43.54 -18.52
CA ARG A 321 4.38 44.72 -18.46
C ARG A 321 2.98 44.34 -17.96
N CYS A 322 2.47 45.03 -16.94
CA CYS A 322 1.08 44.89 -16.51
C CYS A 322 0.15 45.47 -17.58
N ARG A 323 -0.77 44.67 -18.12
CA ARG A 323 -1.69 45.12 -19.18
C ARG A 323 -2.72 46.16 -18.73
N VAL A 324 -3.03 46.20 -17.43
CA VAL A 324 -4.01 47.13 -16.86
C VAL A 324 -3.37 48.50 -16.61
N CYS A 325 -2.29 48.56 -15.83
CA CYS A 325 -1.67 49.84 -15.43
C CYS A 325 -0.42 50.22 -16.24
N GLN A 326 -0.01 49.38 -17.20
CA GLN A 326 1.13 49.60 -18.10
C GLN A 326 2.52 49.73 -17.42
N ARG A 327 2.64 49.44 -16.12
CA ARG A 327 3.92 49.40 -15.39
C ARG A 327 4.77 48.17 -15.77
N PHE A 328 6.08 48.35 -15.79
CA PHE A 328 7.08 47.33 -16.10
C PHE A 328 7.67 46.73 -14.82
N TYR A 329 7.94 45.43 -14.85
CA TYR A 329 8.47 44.66 -13.74
C TYR A 329 9.70 43.87 -14.20
N PRO A 330 10.81 43.91 -13.45
CA PRO A 330 12.06 43.23 -13.79
C PRO A 330 11.94 41.69 -13.76
N SER A 331 10.87 41.15 -13.16
CA SER A 331 10.58 39.72 -13.18
C SER A 331 9.08 39.44 -13.18
N ARG A 332 8.71 38.26 -13.70
CA ARG A 332 7.34 37.77 -13.71
C ARG A 332 6.74 37.61 -12.29
N ASN A 333 7.57 37.30 -11.30
CA ASN A 333 7.13 37.22 -9.90
C ASN A 333 6.70 38.57 -9.33
N GLU A 334 7.41 39.65 -9.68
CA GLU A 334 7.02 41.00 -9.26
C GLU A 334 5.74 41.47 -9.96
N LEU A 335 5.57 41.13 -11.24
CA LEU A 335 4.30 41.35 -11.94
C LEU A 335 3.15 40.62 -11.22
N PHE A 336 3.30 39.34 -10.87
CA PHE A 336 2.25 38.60 -10.16
C PHE A 336 1.93 39.16 -8.77
N ARG A 337 2.95 39.62 -8.03
CA ARG A 337 2.74 40.28 -6.73
C ARG A 337 1.93 41.57 -6.91
N HIS A 338 2.24 42.35 -7.95
CA HIS A 338 1.46 43.53 -8.30
C HIS A 338 0.02 43.18 -8.70
N LEU A 339 -0.20 42.18 -9.57
CA LEU A 339 -1.54 41.80 -10.02
C LEU A 339 -2.45 41.39 -8.84
N ARG A 340 -1.89 40.71 -7.83
CA ARG A 340 -2.59 40.40 -6.58
C ARG A 340 -2.86 41.63 -5.72
N GLY A 341 -1.84 42.46 -5.49
CA GLY A 341 -1.96 43.62 -4.60
C GLY A 341 -2.87 44.73 -5.14
N ALA A 342 -3.00 44.84 -6.46
CA ALA A 342 -3.80 45.85 -7.13
C ALA A 342 -5.18 45.33 -7.61
N ASN A 343 -5.57 44.09 -7.27
CA ASN A 343 -6.79 43.45 -7.78
C ASN A 343 -6.92 43.48 -9.32
N HIS A 344 -5.82 43.34 -10.04
CA HIS A 344 -5.80 43.27 -11.51
C HIS A 344 -5.94 41.83 -12.06
N LEU A 345 -6.30 40.87 -11.20
CA LEU A 345 -6.44 39.45 -11.58
C LEU A 345 -7.76 39.10 -12.28
N SER A 346 -8.73 40.04 -12.34
CA SER A 346 -10.10 39.79 -12.77
C SER A 346 -10.45 40.28 -14.19
N LEU A 347 -9.46 40.45 -15.07
CA LEU A 347 -9.66 40.87 -16.47
C LEU A 347 -8.97 39.93 -17.46
#